data_AF-A0A0G0W1R4-F1
#
_entry.id   AF-A0A0G0W1R4-F1
#
_cell.length_a   1.000
_cell.length_b   1.000
_cell.length_c   1.000
_cell.angle_alpha   90.00
_cell.angle_beta   90.00
_cell.angle_gamma   90.00
#
_symmetry.space_group_name_H-M   'P 1'
#
loop_
_entity.id
_entity.type
_entity.pdbx_description
1 polymer ?
#
loop_
_entity_poly.entity_id
_entity_poly.type
_entity_poly.pdbx_seq_one_letter_code
_entity_poly.pdbx_strand_id
1 'polypeptide(L)'
;TPPAYAKKALELVREAIKLVPKGNDYIILDRCAGTGNLQAELSDDELSHTILSTYEYYEYKVLLERFNGLVRHIVPPTDDHAVMNKTIGMIDCADALSEEYLKNEIIKQYIDNPKCTVILFENPPYSDTSAVEFTDDKGQKKTDRKNKYVSQEMRKELESLNNSNISSAREITNLFIWSGLKYYLRQPTDSYVLFSPVKYFKSIGLVNKYFKDGFLCNRQHFHASPSSISVIWWQNKEKEQNNFIFPAFDIDNNQTIDIKDDKIVDIKIDVEVKKVKNTLLPLFEKREFKNDIETNVWCESDGTEAKNRKCDGKSIFNDNILGYMTAKGFLIGPSNFSLTRQILYNARGFYLRNDNYLEKLPLFAAKLYPQERWYERDVYFTTGDGGDTYTKDKDFLKSCFIFTCLSRYNKCLSFTGSDKRFYKNELCFDAKTLASKQLEKYKLNADEKELIKIWQSVLSEAKKTKKYNKKLAYSAFQIEMELNTSKKDENNKLVYDYPTLNGELENLKKKLKVYYAKYITPKLFEYELLK
;
A
#
# COMPACT_ATOMS: atom_id res chain seq x y z
N THR A 1 15.08 0.69 -14.37
CA THR A 1 13.77 1.00 -15.01
C THR A 1 13.62 0.21 -16.29
N PRO A 2 12.45 -0.38 -16.60
CA PRO A 2 12.21 -1.05 -17.87
C PRO A 2 12.39 -0.10 -19.06
N PRO A 3 13.09 -0.50 -20.13
CA PRO A 3 13.37 0.37 -21.28
C PRO A 3 12.10 0.95 -21.93
N ALA A 4 11.05 0.13 -22.10
CA ALA A 4 9.79 0.58 -22.69
C ALA A 4 9.14 1.72 -21.90
N TYR A 5 9.12 1.64 -20.56
CA TYR A 5 8.60 2.71 -19.71
C TYR A 5 9.52 3.93 -19.67
N ALA A 6 10.84 3.75 -19.70
CA ALA A 6 11.79 4.86 -19.80
C ALA A 6 11.55 5.67 -21.08
N LYS A 7 11.43 4.97 -22.23
CA LYS A 7 11.12 5.58 -23.53
C LYS A 7 9.82 6.37 -23.52
N LYS A 8 8.76 5.82 -22.90
CA LYS A 8 7.48 6.52 -22.76
C LYS A 8 7.57 7.77 -21.88
N ALA A 9 8.33 7.71 -20.80
CA ALA A 9 8.55 8.85 -19.93
C ALA A 9 9.29 10.01 -20.62
N LEU A 10 10.11 9.73 -21.65
CA LEU A 10 10.76 10.77 -22.44
C LEU A 10 9.79 11.68 -23.18
N GLU A 11 8.57 11.24 -23.47
CA GLU A 11 7.53 12.11 -24.01
C GLU A 11 7.26 13.29 -23.05
N LEU A 12 7.18 13.01 -21.74
CA LEU A 12 7.00 14.03 -20.71
C LEU A 12 8.24 14.95 -20.58
N VAL A 13 9.44 14.37 -20.63
CA VAL A 13 10.70 15.14 -20.58
C VAL A 13 10.79 16.11 -21.76
N ARG A 14 10.46 15.66 -22.97
CA ARG A 14 10.49 16.49 -24.18
C ARG A 14 9.46 17.62 -24.13
N GLU A 15 8.27 17.38 -23.57
CA GLU A 15 7.31 18.46 -23.31
C GLU A 15 7.81 19.45 -22.24
N ALA A 16 8.54 18.98 -21.23
CA ALA A 16 9.19 19.85 -20.25
C ALA A 16 10.29 20.73 -20.88
N ILE A 17 11.10 20.18 -21.79
CA ILE A 17 12.13 20.94 -22.55
C ILE A 17 11.50 22.06 -23.37
N LYS A 18 10.30 21.86 -23.93
CA LYS A 18 9.59 22.92 -24.67
C LYS A 18 9.19 24.12 -23.80
N LEU A 19 9.21 24.01 -22.47
CA LEU A 19 8.98 25.13 -21.57
C LEU A 19 10.22 26.01 -21.37
N VAL A 20 11.40 25.57 -21.82
CA VAL A 20 12.65 26.32 -21.68
C VAL A 20 12.53 27.62 -22.47
N PRO A 21 12.70 28.80 -21.83
CA PRO A 21 12.61 30.07 -22.52
C PRO A 21 13.66 30.20 -23.62
N LYS A 22 13.33 30.87 -24.72
CA LYS A 22 14.27 31.09 -25.81
C LYS A 22 15.53 31.81 -25.31
N GLY A 23 16.70 31.24 -25.59
CA GLY A 23 18.01 31.78 -25.17
C GLY A 23 18.42 31.39 -23.75
N ASN A 24 17.60 30.62 -23.03
CA ASN A 24 17.99 29.98 -21.79
C ASN A 24 18.56 28.58 -22.07
N ASP A 25 19.44 28.15 -21.18
CA ASP A 25 19.94 26.77 -21.13
C ASP A 25 18.98 25.89 -20.29
N TYR A 26 19.19 24.59 -20.31
CA TYR A 26 18.52 23.66 -19.41
C TYR A 26 19.43 22.50 -19.02
N ILE A 27 19.08 21.84 -17.93
CA ILE A 27 19.67 20.55 -17.55
C ILE A 27 18.58 19.50 -17.32
N ILE A 28 18.90 18.26 -17.66
CA ILE A 28 18.18 17.06 -17.22
C ILE A 28 19.00 16.44 -16.09
N LEU A 29 18.47 16.39 -14.87
CA LEU A 29 19.21 15.89 -13.71
C LEU A 29 18.56 14.61 -13.18
N ASP A 30 19.36 13.55 -13.08
CA ASP A 30 19.01 12.31 -12.39
C ASP A 30 19.97 12.10 -11.20
N ARG A 31 19.47 12.32 -9.98
CA ARG A 31 20.26 12.21 -8.75
C ARG A 31 20.43 10.77 -8.26
N CYS A 32 19.79 9.82 -8.93
CA CYS A 32 19.78 8.40 -8.57
C CYS A 32 19.81 7.51 -9.82
N ALA A 33 20.63 7.91 -10.78
CA ALA A 33 20.82 7.17 -12.01
C ALA A 33 21.31 5.76 -11.64
N GLY A 34 20.56 4.71 -12.00
CA GLY A 34 21.08 3.35 -11.88
C GLY A 34 22.18 3.11 -12.93
N THR A 35 22.04 2.06 -13.72
CA THR A 35 22.89 1.84 -14.90
C THR A 35 22.54 2.72 -16.12
N GLY A 36 21.65 3.70 -15.97
CA GLY A 36 21.33 4.71 -17.00
C GLY A 36 20.21 4.34 -17.99
N ASN A 37 19.25 3.50 -17.59
CA ASN A 37 18.12 3.12 -18.47
C ASN A 37 17.17 4.28 -18.79
N LEU A 38 17.05 5.29 -17.93
CA LEU A 38 16.22 6.47 -18.21
C LEU A 38 16.80 7.30 -19.37
N GLN A 39 18.13 7.32 -19.48
CA GLN A 39 18.87 8.15 -20.43
C GLN A 39 19.17 7.44 -21.76
N ALA A 40 18.93 6.12 -21.84
CA ALA A 40 19.34 5.29 -22.98
C ALA A 40 18.75 5.72 -24.33
N GLU A 41 17.59 6.40 -24.34
CA GLU A 41 16.88 6.82 -25.55
C GLU A 41 16.83 8.36 -25.70
N LEU A 42 17.63 9.08 -24.92
CA LEU A 42 17.84 10.52 -25.11
C LEU A 42 18.69 10.74 -26.37
N SER A 43 18.41 11.83 -27.10
CA SER A 43 19.25 12.25 -28.24
C SER A 43 20.61 12.77 -27.77
N ASP A 44 21.59 12.88 -28.67
CA ASP A 44 22.90 13.45 -28.36
C ASP A 44 22.79 14.88 -27.79
N ASP A 45 21.86 15.67 -28.33
CA ASP A 45 21.52 17.01 -27.81
C ASP A 45 20.99 16.90 -26.37
N GLU A 46 19.96 16.08 -26.13
CA GLU A 46 19.39 15.87 -24.79
C GLU A 46 20.44 15.36 -23.78
N LEU A 47 21.33 14.44 -24.20
CA LEU A 47 22.44 13.92 -23.40
C LEU A 47 23.44 15.03 -23.04
N SER A 48 23.80 15.91 -23.97
CA SER A 48 24.72 17.03 -23.71
C SER A 48 24.19 18.04 -22.67
N HIS A 49 22.90 17.97 -22.35
CA HIS A 49 22.23 18.71 -21.28
C HIS A 49 22.00 17.87 -20.01
N THR A 50 22.42 16.61 -19.98
CA THR A 50 22.12 15.66 -18.90
C THR A 50 23.24 15.60 -17.86
N ILE A 51 22.86 15.58 -16.57
CA ILE A 51 23.73 15.36 -15.42
C ILE A 51 23.26 14.09 -14.72
N LEU A 52 24.19 13.15 -14.53
CA LEU A 52 23.93 11.86 -13.90
C LEU A 52 24.65 11.74 -12.58
N SER A 53 24.00 11.11 -11.61
CA SER A 53 24.65 10.76 -10.35
C SER A 53 24.14 9.46 -9.78
N THR A 54 25.06 8.70 -9.21
CA THR A 54 24.75 7.49 -8.46
C THR A 54 25.71 7.33 -7.30
N TYR A 55 25.18 6.86 -6.19
CA TYR A 55 25.94 6.61 -4.97
C TYR A 55 26.53 5.19 -4.94
N GLU A 56 26.11 4.29 -5.85
CA GLU A 56 26.61 2.92 -5.97
C GLU A 56 27.72 2.86 -7.03
N TYR A 57 28.86 2.26 -6.67
CA TYR A 57 30.07 2.39 -7.50
C TYR A 57 30.09 1.56 -8.77
N TYR A 58 29.51 0.36 -8.76
CA TYR A 58 29.42 -0.45 -9.97
C TYR A 58 28.46 0.19 -10.97
N GLU A 59 27.34 0.74 -10.50
CA GLU A 59 26.45 1.57 -11.32
C GLU A 59 27.21 2.77 -11.90
N TYR A 60 28.01 3.46 -11.09
CA TYR A 60 28.85 4.58 -11.54
C TYR A 60 29.82 4.16 -12.67
N LYS A 61 30.48 3.01 -12.55
CA LYS A 61 31.36 2.49 -13.61
C LYS A 61 30.62 2.20 -14.91
N VAL A 62 29.41 1.64 -14.81
CA VAL A 62 28.56 1.41 -15.99
C VAL A 62 28.12 2.74 -16.61
N LEU A 63 27.80 3.76 -15.81
CA LEU A 63 27.49 5.10 -16.33
C LEU A 63 28.67 5.72 -17.07
N LEU A 64 29.89 5.59 -16.54
CA LEU A 64 31.10 6.04 -17.22
C LEU A 64 31.30 5.33 -18.56
N GLU A 65 31.15 4.00 -18.59
CA GLU A 65 31.29 3.23 -19.83
C GLU A 65 30.27 3.64 -20.90
N ARG A 66 29.02 3.87 -20.49
CA ARG A 66 27.90 4.14 -21.41
C ARG A 66 27.78 5.59 -21.85
N PHE A 67 28.10 6.54 -20.97
CA PHE A 67 27.70 7.94 -21.13
C PHE A 67 28.85 8.95 -20.98
N ASN A 68 30.05 8.53 -20.59
CA ASN A 68 31.18 9.46 -20.47
C ASN A 68 31.49 10.13 -21.81
N GLY A 69 31.63 11.45 -21.80
CA GLY A 69 31.81 12.26 -23.01
C GLY A 69 30.53 12.50 -23.83
N LEU A 70 29.41 11.86 -23.50
CA LEU A 70 28.09 12.12 -24.10
C LEU A 70 27.24 13.03 -23.20
N VAL A 71 27.28 12.80 -21.89
CA VAL A 71 26.54 13.60 -20.92
C VAL A 71 27.34 14.80 -20.45
N ARG A 72 26.63 15.84 -19.98
CA ARG A 72 27.25 17.07 -19.48
C ARG A 72 28.16 16.82 -18.29
N HIS A 73 27.67 16.05 -17.31
CA HIS A 73 28.42 15.67 -16.11
C HIS A 73 27.98 14.29 -15.61
N ILE A 74 28.93 13.54 -15.06
CA ILE A 74 28.66 12.40 -14.18
C ILE A 74 29.23 12.80 -12.81
N VAL A 75 28.43 12.63 -11.75
CA VAL A 75 28.79 13.03 -10.38
C VAL A 75 29.02 11.78 -9.52
N PRO A 76 30.22 11.61 -8.95
CA PRO A 76 31.37 12.53 -9.01
C PRO A 76 32.11 12.51 -10.36
N PRO A 77 32.93 13.53 -10.67
CA PRO A 77 33.80 13.54 -11.85
C PRO A 77 34.79 12.38 -11.89
N THR A 78 35.29 12.07 -13.08
CA THR A 78 36.34 11.05 -13.31
C THR A 78 37.70 11.41 -12.73
N ASP A 79 38.01 12.70 -12.66
CA ASP A 79 39.34 13.22 -12.30
C ASP A 79 39.51 13.33 -10.77
N ASP A 80 38.40 13.41 -10.05
CA ASP A 80 38.38 13.15 -8.62
C ASP A 80 38.44 11.63 -8.47
N HIS A 81 39.43 11.11 -7.74
CA HIS A 81 39.43 9.71 -7.35
C HIS A 81 38.14 9.46 -6.55
N ALA A 82 37.07 9.01 -7.20
CA ALA A 82 35.83 8.61 -6.53
C ALA A 82 36.23 7.62 -5.43
N VAL A 83 36.30 8.12 -4.19
CA VAL A 83 36.87 7.34 -3.10
C VAL A 83 35.81 6.33 -2.75
N MET A 84 36.02 5.12 -3.26
CA MET A 84 35.22 3.99 -2.86
C MET A 84 35.34 3.82 -1.36
N ASN A 85 34.22 3.98 -0.67
CA ASN A 85 34.13 3.52 0.71
C ASN A 85 34.14 1.99 0.67
N LYS A 86 35.35 1.40 0.74
CA LYS A 86 35.59 -0.04 0.58
C LYS A 86 34.80 -0.92 1.56
N THR A 87 34.30 -0.34 2.65
CA THR A 87 33.49 -1.05 3.65
C THR A 87 32.02 -1.18 3.26
N ILE A 88 31.49 -0.26 2.44
CA ILE A 88 30.06 -0.23 2.07
C ILE A 88 29.78 -0.21 0.55
N GLY A 89 30.81 -0.08 -0.30
CA GLY A 89 30.67 -0.10 -1.76
C GLY A 89 30.06 1.18 -2.36
N MET A 90 30.06 2.28 -1.61
CA MET A 90 29.39 3.54 -1.96
C MET A 90 30.38 4.67 -2.25
N ILE A 91 29.89 5.70 -2.93
CA ILE A 91 30.62 6.94 -3.23
C ILE A 91 30.11 8.06 -2.32
N ASP A 92 30.99 8.57 -1.44
CA ASP A 92 30.61 9.49 -0.36
C ASP A 92 30.02 10.83 -0.88
N CYS A 93 30.51 11.36 -2.02
CA CYS A 93 30.09 12.64 -2.60
C CYS A 93 28.89 12.56 -3.58
N ALA A 94 28.29 11.38 -3.75
CA ALA A 94 27.12 11.17 -4.64
C ALA A 94 25.82 10.80 -3.89
N ASP A 95 25.83 10.86 -2.56
CA ASP A 95 24.61 10.65 -1.77
C ASP A 95 23.67 11.86 -1.89
N ALA A 96 22.64 11.73 -2.72
CA ALA A 96 21.61 12.75 -2.94
C ALA A 96 20.85 13.22 -1.69
N LEU A 97 20.98 12.51 -0.57
CA LEU A 97 20.36 12.84 0.71
C LEU A 97 21.31 13.53 1.70
N SER A 98 22.57 13.73 1.31
CA SER A 98 23.59 14.44 2.09
C SER A 98 23.56 15.95 1.88
N GLU A 99 24.12 16.70 2.83
CA GLU A 99 24.30 18.15 2.69
C GLU A 99 25.35 18.48 1.62
N GLU A 100 26.41 17.68 1.54
CA GLU A 100 27.50 17.84 0.57
C GLU A 100 26.96 17.79 -0.86
N TYR A 101 26.10 16.82 -1.17
CA TYR A 101 25.50 16.70 -2.50
C TYR A 101 24.62 17.90 -2.86
N LEU A 102 23.84 18.42 -1.91
CA LEU A 102 23.03 19.63 -2.12
C LEU A 102 23.88 20.88 -2.40
N LYS A 103 25.12 20.89 -1.89
CA LYS A 103 26.11 21.96 -2.08
C LYS A 103 27.11 21.68 -3.20
N ASN A 104 26.97 20.56 -3.93
CA ASN A 104 27.89 20.17 -4.97
C ASN A 104 28.00 21.25 -6.06
N GLU A 105 29.19 21.82 -6.23
CA GLU A 105 29.44 22.98 -7.11
C GLU A 105 29.09 22.71 -8.57
N ILE A 106 29.31 21.47 -9.05
CA ILE A 106 29.02 21.06 -10.42
C ILE A 106 27.53 21.17 -10.71
N ILE A 107 26.68 20.75 -9.77
CA ILE A 107 25.23 20.85 -9.92
C ILE A 107 24.79 22.29 -9.63
N LYS A 108 25.33 22.89 -8.57
CA LYS A 108 24.95 24.22 -8.07
C LYS A 108 25.10 25.34 -9.09
N GLN A 109 26.12 25.30 -9.96
CA GLN A 109 26.27 26.30 -11.01
C GLN A 109 25.05 26.41 -11.95
N TYR A 110 24.33 25.30 -12.18
CA TYR A 110 23.10 25.30 -12.97
C TYR A 110 21.89 25.63 -12.11
N ILE A 111 21.86 25.10 -10.87
CA ILE A 111 20.78 25.37 -9.90
C ILE A 111 20.72 26.85 -9.49
N ASP A 112 21.84 27.55 -9.43
CA ASP A 112 21.85 28.95 -9.01
C ASP A 112 21.74 29.90 -10.22
N ASN A 113 21.76 29.38 -11.46
CA ASN A 113 21.60 30.15 -12.68
C ASN A 113 20.10 30.36 -13.02
N PRO A 114 19.58 31.60 -13.02
CA PRO A 114 18.19 31.88 -13.38
C PRO A 114 17.89 31.71 -14.89
N LYS A 115 18.92 31.69 -15.73
CA LYS A 115 18.81 31.41 -17.18
C LYS A 115 19.01 29.93 -17.51
N CYS A 116 18.99 29.05 -16.51
CA CYS A 116 19.00 27.60 -16.69
C CYS A 116 17.72 27.00 -16.11
N THR A 117 16.98 26.24 -16.92
CA THR A 117 15.80 25.49 -16.46
C THR A 117 16.21 24.11 -15.96
N VAL A 118 15.66 23.68 -14.84
CA VAL A 118 15.94 22.35 -14.25
C VAL A 118 14.82 21.39 -14.57
N ILE A 119 15.17 20.26 -15.18
CA ILE A 119 14.27 19.13 -15.37
C ILE A 119 14.81 17.96 -14.56
N LEU A 120 14.22 17.71 -13.39
CA LEU A 120 14.50 16.47 -12.66
C LEU A 120 13.84 15.31 -13.40
N PHE A 121 14.58 14.24 -13.68
CA PHE A 121 14.06 13.05 -14.32
C PHE A 121 14.55 11.79 -13.60
N GLU A 122 13.70 11.21 -12.77
CA GLU A 122 14.14 10.23 -11.77
C GLU A 122 13.17 9.07 -11.57
N ASN A 123 13.76 7.92 -11.21
CA ASN A 123 13.05 6.78 -10.62
C ASN A 123 13.72 6.43 -9.28
N PRO A 124 13.40 7.15 -8.20
CA PRO A 124 14.04 6.95 -6.91
C PRO A 124 13.86 5.52 -6.39
N PRO A 125 14.79 5.02 -5.55
CA PRO A 125 14.66 3.70 -4.96
C PRO A 125 13.36 3.57 -4.14
N TYR A 126 12.74 2.39 -4.17
CA TYR A 126 11.58 2.04 -3.36
C TYR A 126 12.04 1.18 -2.18
N SER A 127 12.51 1.80 -1.10
CA SER A 127 12.88 1.05 0.11
C SER A 127 12.14 1.56 1.35
N ASP A 128 11.54 0.62 2.08
CA ASP A 128 10.92 0.88 3.36
C ASP A 128 11.97 1.20 4.43
N THR A 129 11.49 1.82 5.51
CA THR A 129 12.28 2.29 6.66
C THR A 129 13.11 1.23 7.40
N SER A 130 12.88 -0.06 7.09
CA SER A 130 13.54 -1.23 7.69
C SER A 130 14.58 -1.90 6.78
N ALA A 131 14.83 -1.36 5.59
CA ALA A 131 15.91 -1.84 4.73
C ALA A 131 17.25 -1.64 5.45
N VAL A 132 17.98 -2.73 5.62
CA VAL A 132 19.28 -2.75 6.32
C VAL A 132 20.32 -2.16 5.39
N GLU A 133 21.03 -1.12 5.84
CA GLU A 133 22.08 -0.46 5.05
C GLU A 133 23.47 -0.98 5.42
N PHE A 134 23.71 -1.36 6.69
CA PHE A 134 24.97 -1.94 7.13
C PHE A 134 24.79 -2.80 8.38
N THR A 135 25.81 -3.57 8.71
CA THR A 135 25.90 -4.35 9.95
C THR A 135 26.93 -3.69 10.85
N ASP A 136 26.58 -3.37 12.10
CA ASP A 136 27.54 -2.81 13.05
C ASP A 136 28.54 -3.86 13.55
N ASP A 137 29.57 -3.41 14.27
CA ASP A 137 30.65 -4.26 14.80
C ASP A 137 30.15 -5.36 15.76
N LYS A 138 28.89 -5.29 16.20
CA LYS A 138 28.22 -6.28 17.05
C LYS A 138 27.32 -7.24 16.25
N GLY A 139 27.38 -7.20 14.92
CA GLY A 139 26.56 -8.02 14.04
C GLY A 139 25.11 -7.53 13.91
N GLN A 140 24.77 -6.33 14.41
CA GLN A 140 23.41 -5.81 14.35
C GLN A 140 23.19 -5.02 13.05
N LYS A 141 22.15 -5.43 12.32
CA LYS A 141 21.69 -4.80 11.10
C LYS A 141 21.06 -3.42 11.41
N LYS A 142 21.59 -2.34 10.83
CA LYS A 142 21.16 -0.95 11.06
C LYS A 142 20.95 -0.16 9.76
N THR A 143 20.27 0.97 9.91
CA THR A 143 20.13 2.04 8.90
C THR A 143 20.51 3.37 9.55
N ASP A 144 21.27 4.19 8.82
CA ASP A 144 21.65 5.54 9.26
C ASP A 144 20.81 6.64 8.59
N ARG A 145 19.84 6.24 7.75
CA ARG A 145 18.92 7.14 7.03
C ARG A 145 18.28 8.20 7.91
N LYS A 146 18.02 7.89 9.18
CA LYS A 146 17.40 8.83 10.13
C LYS A 146 18.28 10.04 10.47
N ASN A 147 19.59 9.94 10.25
CA ASN A 147 20.58 10.94 10.56
C ASN A 147 21.06 11.71 9.31
N LYS A 148 20.68 11.25 8.11
CA LYS A 148 20.96 11.98 6.85
C LYS A 148 20.36 13.38 6.88
N TYR A 149 21.05 14.32 6.25
CA TYR A 149 20.69 15.74 6.26
C TYR A 149 19.26 15.97 5.75
N VAL A 150 18.93 15.47 4.56
CA VAL A 150 17.58 15.62 3.98
C VAL A 150 16.50 15.04 4.89
N SER A 151 16.78 13.92 5.58
CA SER A 151 15.84 13.34 6.55
C SER A 151 15.60 14.24 7.76
N GLN A 152 16.64 14.94 8.24
CA GLN A 152 16.51 15.88 9.34
C GLN A 152 15.76 17.15 8.92
N GLU A 153 16.03 17.67 7.72
CA GLU A 153 15.32 18.84 7.20
C GLU A 153 13.84 18.54 6.92
N MET A 154 13.54 17.43 6.23
CA MET A 154 12.15 17.02 5.98
C MET A 154 11.35 16.83 7.28
N ARG A 155 11.99 16.35 8.37
CA ARG A 155 11.33 16.20 9.68
C ARG A 155 10.82 17.51 10.25
N LYS A 156 11.51 18.62 9.99
CA LYS A 156 11.11 19.95 10.48
C LYS A 156 9.79 20.41 9.84
N GLU A 157 9.44 19.87 8.67
CA GLU A 157 8.25 20.24 7.90
C GLU A 157 7.10 19.22 8.01
N LEU A 158 7.28 18.11 8.75
CA LEU A 158 6.27 17.03 8.84
C LEU A 158 4.89 17.52 9.28
N GLU A 159 4.81 18.45 10.24
CA GLU A 159 3.53 18.96 10.74
C GLU A 159 2.72 19.71 9.66
N SER A 160 3.38 20.18 8.60
CA SER A 160 2.71 20.84 7.46
C SER A 160 2.16 19.85 6.43
N LEU A 161 2.58 18.58 6.50
CA LEU A 161 2.20 17.52 5.57
C LEU A 161 0.98 16.74 6.07
N ASN A 162 0.11 16.33 5.14
CA ASN A 162 -1.08 15.56 5.46
C ASN A 162 -0.72 14.14 5.88
N ASN A 163 -1.36 13.63 6.94
CA ASN A 163 -1.19 12.24 7.41
C ASN A 163 0.28 11.76 7.50
N SER A 164 1.19 12.69 7.70
CA SER A 164 2.61 12.39 7.79
C SER A 164 2.95 12.04 9.22
N ASN A 165 3.97 11.19 9.38
CA ASN A 165 4.58 10.94 10.67
C ASN A 165 6.08 10.71 10.46
N ILE A 166 6.79 10.39 11.54
CA ILE A 166 8.22 10.13 11.49
C ILE A 166 8.59 9.06 10.45
N SER A 167 7.72 8.07 10.19
CA SER A 167 7.94 7.05 9.16
C SER A 167 7.87 7.61 7.75
N SER A 168 7.09 8.65 7.50
CA SER A 168 7.04 9.34 6.20
C SER A 168 8.39 9.96 5.85
N ALA A 169 9.07 10.58 6.82
CA ALA A 169 10.44 11.13 6.69
C ALA A 169 11.56 10.08 6.87
N ARG A 170 11.23 8.79 6.74
CA ARG A 170 12.21 7.67 6.68
C ARG A 170 12.08 6.88 5.38
N GLU A 171 11.02 7.08 4.61
CA GLU A 171 10.80 6.44 3.33
C GLU A 171 11.67 7.16 2.28
N ILE A 172 12.58 6.43 1.65
CA ILE A 172 13.63 7.03 0.82
C ILE A 172 13.03 7.79 -0.38
N THR A 173 11.99 7.24 -0.99
CA THR A 173 11.28 7.88 -2.10
C THR A 173 10.71 9.24 -1.69
N ASN A 174 10.15 9.36 -0.49
CA ASN A 174 9.64 10.65 0.00
C ASN A 174 10.77 11.68 0.20
N LEU A 175 11.95 11.24 0.64
CA LEU A 175 13.11 12.11 0.83
C LEU A 175 13.62 12.68 -0.50
N PHE A 176 13.73 11.83 -1.53
CA PHE A 176 14.09 12.26 -2.89
C PHE A 176 13.07 13.25 -3.44
N ILE A 177 11.77 12.96 -3.29
CA ILE A 177 10.71 13.80 -3.82
C ILE A 177 10.71 15.16 -3.11
N TRP A 178 10.71 15.15 -1.77
CA TRP A 178 10.72 16.38 -0.98
C TRP A 178 11.95 17.24 -1.28
N SER A 179 13.15 16.65 -1.30
CA SER A 179 14.38 17.41 -1.59
C SER A 179 14.42 17.93 -3.03
N GLY A 180 13.91 17.16 -4.00
CA GLY A 180 13.79 17.57 -5.40
C GLY A 180 12.94 18.83 -5.55
N LEU A 181 11.75 18.81 -4.93
CA LEU A 181 10.84 19.94 -4.93
C LEU A 181 11.38 21.15 -4.17
N LYS A 182 12.06 20.92 -3.04
CA LYS A 182 12.52 21.97 -2.13
C LYS A 182 13.76 22.70 -2.65
N TYR A 183 14.74 21.96 -3.17
CA TYR A 183 16.08 22.51 -3.43
C TYR A 183 16.41 22.69 -4.91
N TYR A 184 15.67 22.05 -5.83
CA TYR A 184 16.02 22.05 -7.25
C TYR A 184 14.98 22.77 -8.13
N LEU A 185 13.70 22.73 -7.76
CA LEU A 185 12.64 23.46 -8.47
C LEU A 185 12.49 24.89 -7.93
N ARG A 186 12.97 25.87 -8.69
CA ARG A 186 13.14 27.27 -8.27
C ARG A 186 12.22 28.22 -9.00
N GLN A 187 11.95 27.95 -10.27
CA GLN A 187 11.19 28.84 -11.16
C GLN A 187 10.10 28.09 -11.93
N PRO A 188 9.08 28.78 -12.48
CA PRO A 188 7.92 28.16 -13.11
C PRO A 188 8.17 27.26 -14.32
N THR A 189 9.36 27.35 -14.93
CA THR A 189 9.78 26.50 -16.04
C THR A 189 10.39 25.19 -15.57
N ASP A 190 10.85 25.12 -14.31
CA ASP A 190 11.43 23.91 -13.75
C ASP A 190 10.36 22.82 -13.63
N SER A 191 10.81 21.59 -13.86
CA SER A 191 9.95 20.42 -14.00
C SER A 191 10.51 19.22 -13.26
N TYR A 192 9.62 18.35 -12.81
CA TYR A 192 9.97 17.06 -12.24
C TYR A 192 9.17 15.96 -12.91
N VAL A 193 9.86 15.14 -13.70
CA VAL A 193 9.35 13.91 -14.29
C VAL A 193 9.77 12.75 -13.39
N LEU A 194 8.80 12.13 -12.71
CA LEU A 194 9.05 11.25 -11.57
C LEU A 194 8.29 9.93 -11.70
N PHE A 195 9.01 8.82 -11.53
CA PHE A 195 8.42 7.52 -11.24
C PHE A 195 8.23 7.37 -9.73
N SER A 196 7.00 7.15 -9.26
CA SER A 196 6.73 6.87 -7.84
C SER A 196 5.30 6.34 -7.62
N PRO A 197 5.04 5.54 -6.56
CA PRO A 197 3.67 5.23 -6.12
C PRO A 197 2.88 6.51 -5.79
N VAL A 198 1.58 6.54 -6.02
CA VAL A 198 0.77 7.77 -5.85
C VAL A 198 0.68 8.29 -4.41
N LYS A 199 1.10 7.49 -3.42
CA LYS A 199 1.02 7.78 -1.98
C LYS A 199 1.59 9.16 -1.60
N TYR A 200 2.70 9.58 -2.20
CA TYR A 200 3.40 10.82 -1.83
C TYR A 200 2.53 12.08 -2.01
N PHE A 201 1.71 12.14 -3.06
CA PHE A 201 0.76 13.24 -3.28
C PHE A 201 -0.66 12.89 -2.81
N LYS A 202 -1.08 11.62 -2.92
CA LYS A 202 -2.45 11.17 -2.62
C LYS A 202 -2.78 11.28 -1.13
N SER A 203 -1.89 10.80 -0.26
CA SER A 203 -2.15 10.76 1.19
C SER A 203 -1.19 11.61 2.03
N ILE A 204 0.06 11.77 1.58
CA ILE A 204 1.10 12.50 2.36
C ILE A 204 1.06 14.01 2.06
N GLY A 205 0.65 14.39 0.85
CA GLY A 205 0.59 15.80 0.44
C GLY A 205 1.96 16.44 0.21
N LEU A 206 2.96 15.67 -0.25
CA LEU A 206 4.31 16.18 -0.52
C LEU A 206 4.37 17.18 -1.68
N VAL A 207 3.35 17.24 -2.53
CA VAL A 207 3.35 18.07 -3.75
C VAL A 207 2.05 18.86 -3.88
N ASN A 208 2.21 20.16 -4.12
CA ASN A 208 1.14 21.09 -4.48
C ASN A 208 1.48 21.85 -5.77
N LYS A 209 2.04 21.14 -6.74
CA LYS A 209 2.51 21.68 -8.01
C LYS A 209 1.52 21.36 -9.12
N TYR A 210 1.64 22.03 -10.27
CA TYR A 210 0.76 21.79 -11.40
C TYR A 210 1.08 20.43 -12.04
N PHE A 211 0.14 19.50 -11.92
CA PHE A 211 0.10 18.26 -12.70
C PHE A 211 -0.16 18.60 -14.17
N LYS A 212 0.86 18.43 -15.02
CA LYS A 212 0.75 18.69 -16.45
C LYS A 212 0.22 17.48 -17.19
N ASP A 213 0.84 16.33 -16.95
CA ASP A 213 0.49 15.06 -17.56
C ASP A 213 1.15 13.90 -16.78
N GLY A 214 0.72 12.67 -17.05
CA GLY A 214 1.30 11.47 -16.47
C GLY A 214 0.55 10.20 -16.85
N PHE A 215 1.12 9.06 -16.50
CA PHE A 215 0.51 7.75 -16.76
C PHE A 215 0.82 6.74 -15.64
N LEU A 216 0.06 5.64 -15.59
CA LEU A 216 0.37 4.49 -14.73
C LEU A 216 1.12 3.41 -15.50
N CYS A 217 2.09 2.79 -14.85
CA CYS A 217 2.82 1.64 -15.34
C CYS A 217 2.76 0.46 -14.35
N ASN A 218 2.81 -0.75 -14.89
CA ASN A 218 2.73 -1.97 -14.10
C ASN A 218 4.07 -2.29 -13.42
N ARG A 219 4.07 -2.28 -12.08
CA ARG A 219 5.24 -2.55 -11.22
C ARG A 219 5.85 -3.94 -11.42
N GLN A 220 5.11 -4.88 -12.01
CA GLN A 220 5.63 -6.24 -12.25
C GLN A 220 6.93 -6.26 -13.08
N HIS A 221 7.04 -5.32 -14.02
CA HIS A 221 8.21 -5.22 -14.90
C HIS A 221 9.43 -4.60 -14.20
N PHE A 222 9.27 -4.11 -12.97
CA PHE A 222 10.36 -3.67 -12.09
C PHE A 222 10.82 -4.80 -11.15
N HIS A 223 10.63 -6.06 -11.55
CA HIS A 223 10.96 -7.27 -10.78
C HIS A 223 10.26 -7.35 -9.41
N ALA A 224 9.00 -6.91 -9.34
CA ALA A 224 8.23 -6.92 -8.11
C ALA A 224 6.80 -7.44 -8.33
N SER A 225 5.97 -7.46 -7.29
CA SER A 225 4.57 -7.84 -7.45
C SER A 225 3.78 -6.81 -8.27
N PRO A 226 2.79 -7.21 -9.07
CA PRO A 226 1.99 -6.28 -9.86
C PRO A 226 1.33 -5.23 -8.98
N SER A 227 1.50 -3.96 -9.34
CA SER A 227 0.87 -2.79 -8.73
C SER A 227 1.05 -1.55 -9.62
N SER A 228 0.47 -0.42 -9.25
CA SER A 228 0.61 0.85 -9.97
C SER A 228 1.87 1.60 -9.55
N ILE A 229 2.69 2.00 -10.51
CA ILE A 229 3.64 3.11 -10.37
C ILE A 229 3.14 4.25 -11.25
N SER A 230 3.12 5.47 -10.72
CA SER A 230 2.81 6.66 -11.52
C SER A 230 4.08 7.24 -12.11
N VAL A 231 4.00 7.72 -13.35
CA VAL A 231 5.00 8.56 -13.99
C VAL A 231 4.37 9.92 -14.19
N ILE A 232 4.86 10.94 -13.49
CA ILE A 232 4.19 12.25 -13.43
C ILE A 232 5.15 13.36 -13.83
N TRP A 233 4.66 14.29 -14.65
CA TRP A 233 5.28 15.59 -14.85
C TRP A 233 4.63 16.66 -13.97
N TRP A 234 5.37 17.06 -12.93
CA TRP A 234 5.05 18.24 -12.13
C TRP A 234 5.78 19.46 -12.68
N GLN A 235 5.03 20.49 -13.07
CA GLN A 235 5.59 21.81 -13.35
C GLN A 235 5.66 22.60 -12.03
N ASN A 236 6.75 23.33 -11.78
CA ASN A 236 6.95 24.14 -10.58
C ASN A 236 6.07 25.42 -10.53
N LYS A 237 4.75 25.24 -10.60
CA LYS A 237 3.73 26.25 -10.40
C LYS A 237 2.79 25.73 -9.33
N GLU A 238 2.55 26.53 -8.30
CA GLU A 238 1.59 26.17 -7.26
C GLU A 238 0.21 25.96 -7.89
N LYS A 239 -0.40 24.80 -7.62
CA LYS A 239 -1.76 24.51 -8.04
C LYS A 239 -2.38 23.47 -7.13
N GLU A 240 -3.44 23.87 -6.44
CA GLU A 240 -4.24 22.93 -5.67
C GLU A 240 -5.06 22.03 -6.60
N GLN A 241 -4.75 20.74 -6.57
CA GLN A 241 -5.46 19.71 -7.30
C GLN A 241 -5.72 18.52 -6.38
N ASN A 242 -6.94 17.99 -6.45
CA ASN A 242 -7.39 16.86 -5.63
C ASN A 242 -7.66 15.59 -6.45
N ASN A 243 -7.85 15.72 -7.76
CA ASN A 243 -8.13 14.61 -8.66
C ASN A 243 -7.14 14.64 -9.83
N PHE A 244 -6.65 13.46 -10.20
CA PHE A 244 -5.68 13.26 -11.27
C PHE A 244 -6.12 12.07 -12.11
N ILE A 245 -6.06 12.21 -13.44
CA ILE A 245 -6.48 11.16 -14.37
C ILE A 245 -5.22 10.62 -15.03
N PHE A 246 -5.08 9.30 -15.04
CA PHE A 246 -3.93 8.62 -15.62
C PHE A 246 -4.38 7.58 -16.63
N PRO A 247 -4.01 7.69 -17.92
CA PRO A 247 -4.01 6.53 -18.79
C PRO A 247 -3.06 5.48 -18.23
N ALA A 248 -3.42 4.21 -18.35
CA ALA A 248 -2.60 3.11 -17.86
C ALA A 248 -1.97 2.32 -19.00
N PHE A 249 -0.68 2.01 -18.84
CA PHE A 249 0.11 1.28 -19.82
C PHE A 249 0.76 0.06 -19.18
N ASP A 250 0.75 -1.06 -19.90
CA ASP A 250 1.48 -2.27 -19.55
C ASP A 250 2.59 -2.54 -20.59
N ILE A 251 3.44 -3.52 -20.33
CA ILE A 251 4.40 -4.04 -21.31
C ILE A 251 3.90 -5.42 -21.76
N ASP A 252 3.80 -5.59 -23.08
CA ASP A 252 3.58 -6.90 -23.68
C ASP A 252 4.92 -7.64 -23.81
N ASN A 253 5.07 -8.68 -23.00
CA ASN A 253 6.26 -9.54 -22.97
C ASN A 253 6.16 -10.72 -23.94
N ASN A 254 5.20 -10.72 -24.89
CA ASN A 254 5.12 -11.74 -25.94
C ASN A 254 6.32 -11.62 -26.88
N GLN A 255 7.47 -12.14 -26.43
CA GLN A 255 8.67 -12.35 -27.22
C GLN A 255 8.37 -13.42 -28.27
N THR A 256 7.98 -13.00 -29.46
CA THR A 256 8.12 -13.83 -30.66
C THR A 256 9.57 -13.81 -31.11
N ILE A 257 10.04 -14.85 -31.81
CA ILE A 257 11.40 -14.95 -32.38
C ILE A 257 11.80 -13.68 -33.19
N ASP A 258 10.82 -12.95 -33.73
CA ASP A 258 11.01 -11.78 -34.59
C ASP A 258 10.88 -10.40 -33.90
N ILE A 259 10.53 -10.34 -32.60
CA ILE A 259 10.39 -9.06 -31.87
C ILE A 259 11.23 -9.14 -30.59
N LYS A 260 12.39 -8.48 -30.61
CA LYS A 260 13.33 -8.44 -29.49
C LYS A 260 13.03 -7.34 -28.46
N ASP A 261 12.13 -6.41 -28.78
CA ASP A 261 11.85 -5.24 -27.95
C ASP A 261 10.49 -5.32 -27.26
N ASP A 262 10.51 -5.13 -25.95
CA ASP A 262 9.34 -4.92 -25.10
C ASP A 262 8.50 -3.74 -25.62
N LYS A 263 7.22 -3.99 -25.92
CA LYS A 263 6.30 -2.95 -26.42
C LYS A 263 5.36 -2.46 -25.33
N ILE A 264 5.22 -1.15 -25.23
CA ILE A 264 4.15 -0.55 -24.43
C ILE A 264 2.79 -0.84 -25.07
N VAL A 265 1.86 -1.29 -24.24
CA VAL A 265 0.45 -1.47 -24.58
C VAL A 265 -0.40 -0.54 -23.73
N ASP A 266 -1.23 0.26 -24.39
CA ASP A 266 -2.29 1.03 -23.76
C ASP A 266 -3.42 0.07 -23.36
N ILE A 267 -3.73 -0.01 -22.06
CA ILE A 267 -4.79 -0.89 -21.56
C ILE A 267 -6.19 -0.29 -21.74
N LYS A 268 -6.29 0.91 -22.33
CA LYS A 268 -7.53 1.63 -22.66
C LYS A 268 -8.40 1.89 -21.43
N ILE A 269 -7.75 2.24 -20.32
CA ILE A 269 -8.38 2.60 -19.06
C ILE A 269 -7.74 3.88 -18.53
N ASP A 270 -8.59 4.84 -18.20
CA ASP A 270 -8.23 6.03 -17.44
C ASP A 270 -8.53 5.79 -15.96
N VAL A 271 -7.50 5.88 -15.13
CA VAL A 271 -7.59 5.70 -13.68
C VAL A 271 -7.65 7.05 -13.00
N GLU A 272 -8.74 7.32 -12.30
CA GLU A 272 -8.89 8.52 -11.48
C GLU A 272 -8.27 8.28 -10.09
N VAL A 273 -7.28 9.11 -9.73
CA VAL A 273 -6.63 9.10 -8.42
C VAL A 273 -7.06 10.36 -7.66
N LYS A 274 -7.81 10.17 -6.56
CA LYS A 274 -8.24 11.26 -5.67
C LYS A 274 -7.40 11.33 -4.42
N LYS A 275 -7.02 12.53 -3.98
CA LYS A 275 -6.39 12.76 -2.67
C LYS A 275 -7.32 12.29 -1.55
N VAL A 276 -6.71 11.81 -0.48
CA VAL A 276 -7.40 11.36 0.74
C VAL A 276 -6.92 12.14 1.94
N LYS A 277 -7.81 12.40 2.90
CA LYS A 277 -7.49 13.20 4.09
C LYS A 277 -7.54 12.39 5.37
N ASN A 278 -8.53 11.53 5.57
CA ASN A 278 -8.75 10.83 6.82
C ASN A 278 -8.61 9.33 6.63
N THR A 279 -7.85 8.67 7.51
CA THR A 279 -7.94 7.20 7.65
C THR A 279 -9.30 6.82 8.26
N LEU A 280 -9.57 5.52 8.45
CA LEU A 280 -10.79 5.07 9.14
C LEU A 280 -10.80 5.38 10.65
N LEU A 281 -9.69 5.86 11.22
CA LEU A 281 -9.53 6.10 12.67
C LEU A 281 -10.62 7.00 13.29
N PRO A 282 -11.09 8.09 12.64
CA PRO A 282 -12.15 8.92 13.21
C PRO A 282 -13.47 8.16 13.43
N LEU A 283 -13.70 7.06 12.70
CA LEU A 283 -14.93 6.26 12.74
C LEU A 283 -14.89 5.15 13.80
N PHE A 284 -13.77 5.01 14.53
CA PHE A 284 -13.61 3.96 15.54
C PHE A 284 -14.48 4.22 16.77
N GLU A 285 -14.89 3.14 17.44
CA GLU A 285 -15.48 3.23 18.77
C GLU A 285 -14.43 3.70 19.79
N LYS A 286 -14.83 4.65 20.65
CA LYS A 286 -13.97 5.26 21.68
C LYS A 286 -14.61 5.26 23.08
N ARG A 287 -15.88 4.83 23.20
CA ARG A 287 -16.62 4.78 24.46
C ARG A 287 -16.01 3.75 25.41
N GLU A 288 -15.83 4.17 26.66
CA GLU A 288 -15.46 3.34 27.79
C GLU A 288 -16.69 3.09 28.67
N PHE A 289 -16.78 1.90 29.28
CA PHE A 289 -17.91 1.53 30.11
C PHE A 289 -17.42 1.14 31.50
N LYS A 290 -18.16 1.55 32.54
CA LYS A 290 -17.79 1.29 33.95
C LYS A 290 -17.70 -0.19 34.29
N ASN A 291 -18.41 -1.05 33.56
CA ASN A 291 -18.40 -2.50 33.71
C ASN A 291 -17.41 -3.20 32.77
N ASP A 292 -16.53 -2.46 32.08
CA ASP A 292 -15.40 -3.07 31.37
C ASP A 292 -14.39 -3.62 32.39
N ILE A 293 -14.14 -4.92 32.33
CA ILE A 293 -13.27 -5.64 33.27
C ILE A 293 -11.99 -6.01 32.54
N GLU A 294 -10.83 -5.72 33.13
CA GLU A 294 -9.55 -6.11 32.55
C GLU A 294 -9.40 -7.64 32.50
N THR A 295 -8.81 -8.13 31.41
CA THR A 295 -8.50 -9.55 31.22
C THR A 295 -7.09 -9.70 30.67
N ASN A 296 -6.53 -10.90 30.80
CA ASN A 296 -5.21 -11.26 30.28
C ASN A 296 -5.30 -12.05 28.96
N VAL A 297 -6.44 -11.99 28.27
CA VAL A 297 -6.69 -12.71 27.00
C VAL A 297 -6.45 -11.76 25.83
N TRP A 298 -5.48 -12.10 24.97
CA TRP A 298 -5.27 -11.48 23.66
C TRP A 298 -5.41 -12.53 22.57
N CYS A 299 -5.65 -12.10 21.33
CA CYS A 299 -5.70 -12.96 20.16
C CYS A 299 -4.43 -12.82 19.31
N GLU A 300 -4.02 -13.92 18.67
CA GLU A 300 -3.12 -13.95 17.52
C GLU A 300 -3.84 -13.50 16.24
N SER A 301 -3.08 -13.32 15.15
CA SER A 301 -3.64 -12.84 13.87
C SER A 301 -4.60 -13.82 13.19
N ASP A 302 -4.64 -15.07 13.64
CA ASP A 302 -5.60 -16.11 13.25
C ASP A 302 -6.81 -16.18 14.21
N GLY A 303 -6.86 -15.35 15.25
CA GLY A 303 -7.95 -15.32 16.22
C GLY A 303 -7.82 -16.30 17.40
N THR A 304 -6.83 -17.19 17.39
CA THR A 304 -6.51 -18.04 18.55
C THR A 304 -5.99 -17.20 19.72
N GLU A 305 -6.06 -17.70 20.94
CA GLU A 305 -5.49 -17.00 22.10
C GLU A 305 -3.96 -16.92 22.00
N ALA A 306 -3.40 -15.72 22.14
CA ALA A 306 -1.97 -15.48 22.17
C ALA A 306 -1.35 -16.07 23.44
N LYS A 307 -0.33 -16.92 23.26
CA LYS A 307 0.40 -17.57 24.35
C LYS A 307 1.88 -17.25 24.24
N ASN A 308 2.54 -16.99 25.37
CA ASN A 308 3.98 -16.71 25.44
C ASN A 308 4.43 -15.51 24.57
N ARG A 309 3.56 -14.50 24.42
CA ARG A 309 3.86 -13.26 23.69
C ARG A 309 3.93 -12.09 24.65
N LYS A 310 4.74 -11.09 24.29
CA LYS A 310 4.62 -9.77 24.89
C LYS A 310 3.39 -9.10 24.30
N CYS A 311 2.35 -8.96 25.10
CA CYS A 311 1.13 -8.25 24.72
C CYS A 311 1.22 -6.79 25.18
N ASP A 312 0.72 -5.88 24.36
CA ASP A 312 0.57 -4.46 24.63
C ASP A 312 -0.92 -4.06 24.59
N GLY A 313 -1.21 -2.88 25.14
CA GLY A 313 -2.58 -2.40 25.28
C GLY A 313 -3.36 -3.10 26.40
N LYS A 314 -4.52 -2.53 26.74
CA LYS A 314 -5.41 -3.04 27.78
C LYS A 314 -6.46 -3.97 27.16
N SER A 315 -6.40 -5.26 27.47
CA SER A 315 -7.45 -6.20 27.09
C SER A 315 -8.62 -6.11 28.06
N ILE A 316 -9.84 -6.05 27.53
CA ILE A 316 -11.06 -5.94 28.33
C ILE A 316 -12.12 -6.95 27.91
N PHE A 317 -12.79 -7.45 28.93
CA PHE A 317 -13.98 -8.28 28.85
C PHE A 317 -15.21 -7.48 29.26
N ASN A 318 -16.28 -7.62 28.48
CA ASN A 318 -17.62 -7.13 28.79
C ASN A 318 -18.62 -7.97 27.98
N ASP A 319 -19.78 -8.27 28.55
CA ASP A 319 -20.84 -9.03 27.87
C ASP A 319 -21.35 -8.32 26.60
N ASN A 320 -21.22 -7.00 26.53
CA ASN A 320 -21.59 -6.24 25.33
C ASN A 320 -20.52 -6.27 24.22
N ILE A 321 -19.31 -6.79 24.46
CA ILE A 321 -18.23 -6.86 23.47
C ILE A 321 -18.38 -8.11 22.61
N LEU A 322 -18.56 -7.91 21.31
CA LEU A 322 -18.69 -8.98 20.31
C LEU A 322 -17.35 -9.40 19.71
N GLY A 323 -16.41 -8.46 19.61
CA GLY A 323 -15.11 -8.67 19.00
C GLY A 323 -14.26 -7.42 19.04
N TYR A 324 -13.11 -7.49 18.38
CA TYR A 324 -12.15 -6.41 18.25
C TYR A 324 -11.73 -6.28 16.79
N MET A 325 -11.81 -5.08 16.26
CA MET A 325 -11.49 -4.77 14.87
C MET A 325 -10.23 -3.91 14.81
N THR A 326 -9.29 -4.30 13.96
CA THR A 326 -8.16 -3.44 13.56
C THR A 326 -8.33 -3.03 12.11
N ALA A 327 -8.08 -1.77 11.80
CA ALA A 327 -8.07 -1.23 10.45
C ALA A 327 -6.99 -0.13 10.35
N LYS A 328 -5.81 -0.49 9.83
CA LYS A 328 -4.61 0.35 9.88
C LYS A 328 -4.47 1.20 8.62
N GLY A 329 -4.23 2.50 8.80
CA GLY A 329 -3.85 3.42 7.72
C GLY A 329 -4.78 3.40 6.50
N PHE A 330 -4.27 3.88 5.38
CA PHE A 330 -4.99 3.94 4.10
C PHE A 330 -4.91 2.64 3.29
N LEU A 331 -3.78 1.95 3.35
CA LEU A 331 -3.49 0.79 2.50
C LEU A 331 -4.43 -0.39 2.77
N ILE A 332 -4.79 -1.08 1.70
CA ILE A 332 -5.59 -2.32 1.71
C ILE A 332 -4.61 -3.49 1.68
N GLY A 333 -4.75 -4.45 2.60
CA GLY A 333 -3.89 -5.62 2.62
C GLY A 333 -4.03 -6.45 3.89
N PRO A 334 -3.60 -7.73 3.88
CA PRO A 334 -3.82 -8.67 4.99
C PRO A 334 -3.24 -8.25 6.34
N SER A 335 -2.19 -7.42 6.35
CA SER A 335 -1.56 -6.89 7.57
C SER A 335 -2.25 -5.65 8.14
N ASN A 336 -3.16 -5.04 7.38
CA ASN A 336 -3.82 -3.78 7.69
C ASN A 336 -5.23 -3.96 8.26
N PHE A 337 -5.67 -5.20 8.48
CA PHE A 337 -6.93 -5.45 9.16
C PHE A 337 -6.91 -6.74 9.97
N SER A 338 -7.83 -6.84 10.92
CA SER A 338 -8.13 -8.06 11.67
C SER A 338 -9.50 -7.90 12.32
N LEU A 339 -10.22 -9.00 12.46
CA LEU A 339 -11.46 -9.08 13.22
C LEU A 339 -11.38 -10.33 14.10
N THR A 340 -11.15 -10.15 15.40
CA THR A 340 -10.91 -11.23 16.37
C THR A 340 -11.86 -11.11 17.54
N ARG A 341 -11.98 -12.17 18.36
CA ARG A 341 -12.91 -12.15 19.50
C ARG A 341 -12.41 -11.26 20.65
N GLN A 342 -11.10 -11.10 20.78
CA GLN A 342 -10.42 -10.19 21.70
C GLN A 342 -9.32 -9.40 21.01
N ILE A 343 -8.77 -8.41 21.72
CA ILE A 343 -7.70 -7.55 21.22
C ILE A 343 -6.53 -8.35 20.69
N LEU A 344 -5.99 -7.92 19.55
CA LEU A 344 -4.82 -8.53 18.94
C LEU A 344 -3.56 -8.20 19.74
N TYR A 345 -2.69 -9.18 20.01
CA TYR A 345 -1.35 -8.87 20.53
C TYR A 345 -0.60 -7.98 19.52
N ASN A 346 -0.11 -6.81 19.93
CA ASN A 346 0.63 -5.89 19.07
C ASN A 346 -0.16 -5.24 17.91
N ALA A 347 -1.48 -5.06 18.06
CA ALA A 347 -2.20 -4.15 17.18
C ALA A 347 -3.31 -3.33 17.85
N ARG A 348 -3.35 -2.06 17.45
CA ARG A 348 -4.36 -1.09 17.88
C ARG A 348 -5.58 -1.14 16.95
N GLY A 349 -6.74 -0.97 17.55
CA GLY A 349 -8.05 -1.13 16.96
C GLY A 349 -9.10 -0.67 17.96
N PHE A 350 -10.32 -1.21 17.85
CA PHE A 350 -11.43 -0.88 18.73
C PHE A 350 -12.35 -2.07 18.94
N TYR A 351 -13.07 -2.06 20.07
CA TYR A 351 -14.06 -3.10 20.37
C TYR A 351 -15.36 -2.85 19.61
N LEU A 352 -15.91 -3.93 19.06
CA LEU A 352 -17.26 -3.97 18.52
C LEU A 352 -18.22 -4.29 19.64
N ARG A 353 -19.24 -3.45 19.82
CA ARG A 353 -20.24 -3.61 20.87
C ARG A 353 -21.61 -3.94 20.29
N ASN A 354 -22.43 -4.61 21.09
CA ASN A 354 -23.74 -5.11 20.67
C ASN A 354 -24.70 -4.03 20.15
N ASP A 355 -24.49 -2.77 20.54
CA ASP A 355 -25.31 -1.63 20.18
C ASP A 355 -24.83 -0.89 18.91
N ASN A 356 -23.57 -1.07 18.50
CA ASN A 356 -22.97 -0.30 17.40
C ASN A 356 -22.36 -1.16 16.29
N TYR A 357 -22.24 -2.48 16.47
CA TYR A 357 -21.41 -3.30 15.60
C TYR A 357 -21.80 -3.18 14.12
N LEU A 358 -23.10 -3.10 13.80
CA LEU A 358 -23.60 -2.94 12.43
C LEU A 358 -22.98 -1.72 11.74
N GLU A 359 -22.87 -0.58 12.43
CA GLU A 359 -22.25 0.64 11.93
C GLU A 359 -20.73 0.52 11.77
N LYS A 360 -20.10 -0.48 12.37
CA LYS A 360 -18.64 -0.66 12.31
C LYS A 360 -18.20 -1.72 11.31
N LEU A 361 -19.08 -2.66 10.95
CA LEU A 361 -18.78 -3.71 9.97
C LEU A 361 -18.41 -3.20 8.56
N PRO A 362 -18.94 -2.06 8.07
CA PRO A 362 -18.47 -1.47 6.81
C PRO A 362 -16.97 -1.15 6.76
N LEU A 363 -16.36 -0.81 7.91
CA LEU A 363 -14.92 -0.54 8.00
C LEU A 363 -14.09 -1.80 7.72
N PHE A 364 -14.56 -2.95 8.19
CA PHE A 364 -13.96 -4.25 7.89
C PHE A 364 -14.16 -4.66 6.44
N ALA A 365 -15.38 -4.45 5.91
CA ALA A 365 -15.65 -4.69 4.50
C ALA A 365 -14.73 -3.85 3.60
N ALA A 366 -14.54 -2.56 3.89
CA ALA A 366 -13.64 -1.67 3.13
C ALA A 366 -12.21 -2.22 3.02
N LYS A 367 -11.67 -2.78 4.11
CA LYS A 367 -10.32 -3.38 4.14
C LYS A 367 -10.21 -4.70 3.38
N LEU A 368 -11.32 -5.27 2.93
CA LEU A 368 -11.39 -6.52 2.16
C LEU A 368 -11.65 -6.30 0.66
N TYR A 369 -11.61 -5.05 0.19
CA TYR A 369 -11.75 -4.75 -1.24
C TYR A 369 -10.70 -5.51 -2.07
N PRO A 370 -11.12 -6.33 -3.05
CA PRO A 370 -10.19 -7.12 -3.85
C PRO A 370 -9.52 -6.21 -4.90
N GLN A 371 -8.22 -5.94 -4.73
CA GLN A 371 -7.41 -5.23 -5.73
C GLN A 371 -6.84 -6.23 -6.75
N GLU A 372 -7.70 -6.72 -7.66
CA GLU A 372 -7.34 -7.79 -8.60
C GLU A 372 -6.51 -7.29 -9.78
N ARG A 373 -6.80 -6.06 -10.24
CA ARG A 373 -6.09 -5.41 -11.34
C ARG A 373 -4.89 -4.65 -10.80
N TRP A 374 -3.76 -4.70 -11.51
CA TRP A 374 -2.53 -4.03 -11.07
C TRP A 374 -2.72 -2.52 -10.93
N TYR A 375 -3.52 -1.91 -11.83
CA TYR A 375 -3.80 -0.47 -11.85
C TYR A 375 -4.77 0.02 -10.76
N GLU A 376 -5.31 -0.91 -9.95
CA GLU A 376 -6.11 -0.59 -8.76
C GLU A 376 -5.28 -0.67 -7.47
N ARG A 377 -4.22 -1.48 -7.49
CA ARG A 377 -3.30 -1.67 -6.35
C ARG A 377 -2.48 -0.42 -6.15
N ASP A 378 -2.31 -0.06 -4.87
CA ASP A 378 -1.69 1.17 -4.40
C ASP A 378 -2.33 2.49 -4.91
N VAL A 379 -3.44 2.40 -5.66
CA VAL A 379 -4.27 3.54 -6.08
C VAL A 379 -5.48 3.72 -5.15
N TYR A 380 -6.26 2.67 -4.93
CA TYR A 380 -7.43 2.73 -4.05
C TYR A 380 -7.04 2.55 -2.59
N PHE A 381 -7.47 3.50 -1.76
CA PHE A 381 -7.23 3.52 -0.32
C PHE A 381 -8.56 3.40 0.44
N THR A 382 -8.53 2.80 1.63
CA THR A 382 -9.64 2.98 2.58
C THR A 382 -9.53 4.33 3.26
N THR A 383 -10.63 5.05 3.34
CA THR A 383 -10.67 6.41 3.86
C THR A 383 -11.91 6.66 4.71
N GLY A 384 -11.82 7.60 5.64
CA GLY A 384 -12.94 8.10 6.44
C GLY A 384 -13.46 9.46 5.95
N ASP A 385 -13.11 9.86 4.73
CA ASP A 385 -13.43 11.19 4.18
C ASP A 385 -14.94 11.44 4.05
N GLY A 386 -15.74 10.40 3.77
CA GLY A 386 -17.20 10.49 3.72
C GLY A 386 -17.90 10.47 5.09
N GLY A 387 -17.14 10.42 6.18
CA GLY A 387 -17.64 10.44 7.55
C GLY A 387 -18.51 9.22 7.89
N ASP A 388 -19.57 9.45 8.68
CA ASP A 388 -20.49 8.42 9.16
C ASP A 388 -21.78 8.33 8.34
N THR A 389 -21.85 8.98 7.18
CA THR A 389 -23.08 9.04 6.35
C THR A 389 -23.61 7.67 5.96
N TYR A 390 -22.71 6.70 5.74
CA TYR A 390 -23.04 5.30 5.44
C TYR A 390 -23.87 4.60 6.53
N THR A 391 -23.83 5.08 7.79
CA THR A 391 -24.57 4.49 8.91
C THR A 391 -26.10 4.60 8.74
N LYS A 392 -26.55 5.48 7.84
CA LYS A 392 -27.97 5.68 7.53
C LYS A 392 -28.49 4.69 6.47
N ASP A 393 -27.61 4.08 5.68
CA ASP A 393 -27.99 3.10 4.65
C ASP A 393 -28.16 1.71 5.26
N LYS A 394 -29.39 1.39 5.66
CA LYS A 394 -29.74 0.12 6.29
C LYS A 394 -29.47 -1.10 5.41
N ASP A 395 -29.60 -0.96 4.09
CA ASP A 395 -29.34 -2.06 3.17
C ASP A 395 -27.84 -2.32 3.03
N PHE A 396 -27.03 -1.26 2.94
CA PHE A 396 -25.58 -1.38 2.97
C PHE A 396 -25.07 -1.99 4.28
N LEU A 397 -25.59 -1.53 5.44
CA LEU A 397 -25.24 -2.12 6.74
C LEU A 397 -25.60 -3.60 6.82
N LYS A 398 -26.79 -3.99 6.33
CA LYS A 398 -27.22 -5.39 6.22
C LYS A 398 -26.27 -6.20 5.32
N SER A 399 -25.87 -5.64 4.18
CA SER A 399 -24.95 -6.32 3.27
C SER A 399 -23.57 -6.54 3.89
N CYS A 400 -22.98 -5.53 4.52
CA CYS A 400 -21.72 -5.69 5.25
C CYS A 400 -21.85 -6.67 6.43
N PHE A 401 -23.00 -6.72 7.10
CA PHE A 401 -23.28 -7.66 8.18
C PHE A 401 -23.32 -9.12 7.70
N ILE A 402 -24.09 -9.41 6.65
CA ILE A 402 -24.16 -10.76 6.05
C ILE A 402 -22.79 -11.18 5.55
N PHE A 403 -22.10 -10.28 4.84
CA PHE A 403 -20.75 -10.52 4.35
C PHE A 403 -19.78 -10.86 5.49
N THR A 404 -19.74 -10.05 6.55
CA THR A 404 -18.83 -10.27 7.68
C THR A 404 -19.08 -11.60 8.39
N CYS A 405 -20.35 -11.95 8.64
CA CYS A 405 -20.69 -13.18 9.38
C CYS A 405 -20.37 -14.46 8.58
N LEU A 406 -20.36 -14.38 7.25
CA LEU A 406 -20.04 -15.50 6.35
C LEU A 406 -18.58 -15.50 5.88
N SER A 407 -17.86 -14.39 6.06
CA SER A 407 -16.50 -14.23 5.56
C SER A 407 -15.51 -15.08 6.34
N ARG A 408 -14.64 -15.80 5.61
CA ARG A 408 -13.47 -16.47 6.18
C ARG A 408 -12.44 -15.51 6.79
N TYR A 409 -12.59 -14.21 6.58
CA TYR A 409 -11.73 -13.20 7.21
C TYR A 409 -12.22 -12.76 8.58
N ASN A 410 -13.44 -13.17 8.98
CA ASN A 410 -13.93 -12.99 10.33
C ASN A 410 -13.34 -14.09 11.23
N LYS A 411 -12.31 -13.71 11.98
CA LYS A 411 -11.53 -14.57 12.86
C LYS A 411 -11.97 -14.46 14.32
N CYS A 412 -13.21 -14.03 14.57
CA CYS A 412 -13.84 -14.24 15.87
C CYS A 412 -14.04 -15.74 16.06
N LEU A 413 -13.31 -16.34 17.01
CA LEU A 413 -13.43 -17.75 17.37
C LEU A 413 -14.26 -17.90 18.64
N SER A 414 -14.97 -19.02 18.78
CA SER A 414 -15.46 -19.48 20.07
C SER A 414 -14.38 -20.27 20.79
N PHE A 415 -13.96 -19.85 21.99
CA PHE A 415 -12.95 -20.56 22.78
C PHE A 415 -13.07 -20.28 24.29
N THR A 416 -12.45 -21.13 25.11
CA THR A 416 -12.26 -20.86 26.55
C THR A 416 -10.88 -20.25 26.74
N GLY A 417 -10.82 -19.03 27.26
CA GLY A 417 -9.55 -18.32 27.48
C GLY A 417 -8.76 -18.87 28.67
N SER A 418 -7.50 -18.45 28.79
CA SER A 418 -6.64 -18.77 29.93
C SER A 418 -7.17 -18.24 31.27
N ASP A 419 -8.03 -17.22 31.23
CA ASP A 419 -8.78 -16.69 32.36
C ASP A 419 -10.01 -17.56 32.76
N LYS A 420 -10.19 -18.71 32.12
CA LYS A 420 -11.30 -19.66 32.31
C LYS A 420 -12.67 -19.14 31.86
N ARG A 421 -12.76 -17.95 31.25
CA ARG A 421 -14.02 -17.44 30.67
C ARG A 421 -14.27 -18.06 29.31
N PHE A 422 -15.55 -18.24 28.98
CA PHE A 422 -15.94 -18.69 27.65
C PHE A 422 -16.21 -17.48 26.76
N TYR A 423 -15.38 -17.32 25.73
CA TYR A 423 -15.50 -16.30 24.71
C TYR A 423 -16.28 -16.88 23.54
N LYS A 424 -17.60 -16.70 23.55
CA LYS A 424 -18.45 -17.14 22.45
C LYS A 424 -18.32 -16.20 21.25
N ASN A 425 -18.22 -16.75 20.04
CA ASN A 425 -18.38 -15.98 18.82
C ASN A 425 -19.86 -15.62 18.63
N GLU A 426 -20.18 -14.34 18.76
CA GLU A 426 -21.53 -13.81 18.54
C GLU A 426 -21.75 -13.26 17.12
N LEU A 427 -20.67 -13.14 16.33
CA LEU A 427 -20.64 -12.64 14.95
C LEU A 427 -20.55 -13.78 13.92
N CYS A 428 -21.39 -14.81 14.05
CA CYS A 428 -21.57 -15.84 13.04
C CYS A 428 -23.01 -16.34 13.00
N PHE A 429 -23.41 -16.98 11.90
CA PHE A 429 -24.78 -17.50 11.72
C PHE A 429 -24.96 -18.94 12.23
N ASP A 430 -24.22 -19.35 13.27
CA ASP A 430 -24.51 -20.59 14.01
C ASP A 430 -25.65 -20.38 15.02
N ALA A 431 -26.21 -21.45 15.56
CA ALA A 431 -27.39 -21.37 16.42
C ALA A 431 -27.14 -20.55 17.70
N LYS A 432 -28.15 -19.76 18.09
CA LYS A 432 -28.19 -18.97 19.35
C LYS A 432 -27.12 -17.89 19.47
N THR A 433 -26.53 -17.42 18.38
CA THR A 433 -25.69 -16.21 18.38
C THR A 433 -26.52 -14.94 18.25
N LEU A 434 -25.95 -13.80 18.64
CA LEU A 434 -26.52 -12.48 18.41
C LEU A 434 -26.75 -12.24 16.91
N ALA A 435 -25.77 -12.56 16.06
CA ALA A 435 -25.90 -12.40 14.62
C ALA A 435 -27.04 -13.24 14.02
N SER A 436 -27.23 -14.50 14.43
CA SER A 436 -28.35 -15.31 13.95
C SER A 436 -29.71 -14.70 14.31
N LYS A 437 -29.87 -14.21 15.55
CA LYS A 437 -31.09 -13.50 15.97
C LYS A 437 -31.29 -12.19 15.23
N GLN A 438 -30.22 -11.48 14.90
CA GLN A 438 -30.32 -10.26 14.10
C GLN A 438 -30.73 -10.57 12.66
N LEU A 439 -30.22 -11.65 12.07
CA LEU A 439 -30.53 -12.06 10.70
C LEU A 439 -32.04 -12.31 10.50
N GLU A 440 -32.71 -12.88 11.50
CA GLU A 440 -34.17 -13.14 11.50
C GLU A 440 -35.00 -11.85 11.33
N LYS A 441 -34.45 -10.69 11.67
CA LYS A 441 -35.13 -9.39 11.52
C LYS A 441 -35.09 -8.84 10.10
N TYR A 442 -34.28 -9.42 9.21
CA TYR A 442 -34.11 -8.92 7.85
C TYR A 442 -34.96 -9.68 6.83
N LYS A 443 -35.57 -8.92 5.92
CA LYS A 443 -36.10 -9.48 4.68
C LYS A 443 -34.95 -9.69 3.69
N LEU A 444 -34.61 -10.96 3.47
CA LEU A 444 -33.50 -11.35 2.58
C LEU A 444 -33.91 -11.32 1.10
N ASN A 445 -33.00 -10.84 0.25
CA ASN A 445 -33.13 -10.96 -1.20
C ASN A 445 -32.74 -12.37 -1.70
N ALA A 446 -32.83 -12.61 -3.01
CA ALA A 446 -32.55 -13.93 -3.60
C ALA A 446 -31.10 -14.38 -3.38
N ASP A 447 -30.12 -13.49 -3.59
CA ASP A 447 -28.69 -13.79 -3.44
C ASP A 447 -28.34 -14.04 -1.96
N GLU A 448 -28.94 -13.28 -1.04
CA GLU A 448 -28.78 -13.46 0.41
C GLU A 448 -29.38 -14.79 0.88
N LYS A 449 -30.57 -15.15 0.38
CA LYS A 449 -31.17 -16.47 0.66
C LYS A 449 -30.30 -17.61 0.16
N GLU A 450 -29.70 -17.47 -1.02
CA GLU A 450 -28.75 -18.44 -1.55
C GLU A 450 -27.54 -18.60 -0.64
N LEU A 451 -26.92 -17.49 -0.21
CA LEU A 451 -25.78 -17.51 0.73
C LEU A 451 -26.13 -18.20 2.06
N ILE A 452 -27.28 -17.89 2.64
CA ILE A 452 -27.72 -18.51 3.90
C ILE A 452 -27.99 -20.01 3.70
N LYS A 453 -28.55 -20.42 2.56
CA LYS A 453 -28.75 -21.84 2.24
C LYS A 453 -27.41 -22.58 2.14
N ILE A 454 -26.41 -22.02 1.46
CA ILE A 454 -25.06 -22.60 1.38
C ILE A 454 -24.46 -22.70 2.79
N TRP A 455 -24.59 -21.66 3.61
CA TRP A 455 -24.10 -21.68 4.98
C TRP A 455 -24.78 -22.76 5.85
N GLN A 456 -26.08 -22.97 5.68
CA GLN A 456 -26.79 -24.07 6.36
C GLN A 456 -26.23 -25.45 5.95
N SER A 457 -25.89 -25.64 4.67
CA SER A 457 -25.18 -26.85 4.21
C SER A 457 -23.80 -26.99 4.86
N VAL A 458 -23.01 -25.91 4.91
CA VAL A 458 -21.70 -25.90 5.60
C VAL A 458 -21.85 -26.32 7.06
N LEU A 459 -22.78 -25.74 7.81
CA LEU A 459 -23.02 -26.11 9.22
C LEU A 459 -23.50 -27.56 9.37
N SER A 460 -24.35 -28.04 8.46
CA SER A 460 -24.81 -29.42 8.45
C SER A 460 -23.65 -30.41 8.28
N GLU A 461 -22.75 -30.16 7.32
CA GLU A 461 -21.58 -30.99 7.11
C GLU A 461 -20.56 -30.86 8.24
N ALA A 462 -20.34 -29.65 8.78
CA ALA A 462 -19.45 -29.40 9.90
C ALA A 462 -19.85 -30.24 11.14
N LYS A 463 -21.15 -30.35 11.42
CA LYS A 463 -21.69 -31.17 12.52
C LYS A 463 -21.41 -32.67 12.40
N LYS A 464 -21.13 -33.16 11.19
CA LYS A 464 -20.78 -34.57 10.95
C LYS A 464 -19.30 -34.86 11.21
N THR A 465 -18.48 -33.83 11.35
CA THR A 465 -17.04 -34.00 11.56
C THR A 465 -16.74 -34.52 12.98
N LYS A 466 -15.71 -35.36 13.12
CA LYS A 466 -15.31 -35.95 14.40
C LYS A 466 -14.93 -34.92 15.47
N LYS A 467 -14.42 -33.75 15.05
CA LYS A 467 -13.92 -32.68 15.94
C LYS A 467 -14.99 -31.65 16.31
N TYR A 468 -16.22 -31.77 15.82
CA TYR A 468 -17.28 -30.81 16.09
C TYR A 468 -17.61 -30.73 17.58
N ASN A 469 -17.60 -29.52 18.13
CA ASN A 469 -17.96 -29.26 19.52
C ASN A 469 -19.22 -28.40 19.62
N LYS A 470 -20.33 -29.01 20.06
CA LYS A 470 -21.64 -28.35 20.22
C LYS A 470 -21.67 -27.17 21.20
N LYS A 471 -20.63 -26.97 22.01
CA LYS A 471 -20.50 -25.79 22.90
C LYS A 471 -20.01 -24.54 22.16
N LEU A 472 -19.35 -24.72 21.01
CA LEU A 472 -18.78 -23.63 20.23
C LEU A 472 -19.82 -23.11 19.22
N ALA A 473 -19.79 -21.81 18.97
CA ALA A 473 -20.46 -21.20 17.83
C ALA A 473 -19.44 -21.00 16.71
N TYR A 474 -19.62 -21.72 15.61
CA TYR A 474 -18.63 -21.80 14.54
C TYR A 474 -18.84 -20.71 13.48
N SER A 475 -17.76 -19.99 13.13
CA SER A 475 -17.70 -19.19 11.90
C SER A 475 -17.13 -20.01 10.74
N ALA A 476 -17.26 -19.53 9.51
CA ALA A 476 -16.60 -20.15 8.36
C ALA A 476 -15.10 -20.35 8.58
N PHE A 477 -14.42 -19.35 9.14
CA PHE A 477 -12.99 -19.44 9.45
C PHE A 477 -12.69 -20.51 10.51
N GLN A 478 -13.45 -20.59 11.60
CA GLN A 478 -13.21 -21.61 12.63
C GLN A 478 -13.45 -23.02 12.08
N ILE A 479 -14.44 -23.20 11.19
CA ILE A 479 -14.69 -24.49 10.51
C ILE A 479 -13.52 -24.84 9.59
N GLU A 480 -13.04 -23.89 8.77
CA GLU A 480 -11.87 -24.09 7.91
C GLU A 480 -10.64 -24.51 8.72
N MET A 481 -10.42 -23.89 9.88
CA MET A 481 -9.25 -24.11 10.73
C MET A 481 -9.31 -25.44 11.50
N GLU A 482 -10.46 -25.76 12.11
CA GLU A 482 -10.55 -26.86 13.09
C GLU A 482 -11.16 -28.15 12.52
N LEU A 483 -12.09 -28.02 11.56
CA LEU A 483 -12.95 -29.12 11.11
C LEU A 483 -12.65 -29.58 9.67
N ASN A 484 -12.27 -28.66 8.78
CA ASN A 484 -11.94 -28.96 7.38
C ASN A 484 -10.53 -29.54 7.24
N THR A 485 -10.30 -30.73 7.82
CA THR A 485 -8.99 -31.37 7.85
C THR A 485 -8.63 -32.05 6.52
N SER A 486 -7.33 -32.13 6.24
CA SER A 486 -6.80 -32.73 5.01
C SER A 486 -5.46 -33.40 5.25
N LYS A 487 -5.11 -34.36 4.38
CA LYS A 487 -3.83 -35.05 4.35
C LYS A 487 -3.24 -35.04 2.94
N LYS A 488 -1.94 -35.24 2.81
CA LYS A 488 -1.31 -35.49 1.51
C LYS A 488 -1.41 -36.98 1.18
N ASP A 489 -1.76 -37.30 -0.06
CA ASP A 489 -1.67 -38.67 -0.58
C ASP A 489 -0.24 -39.03 -0.99
N GLU A 490 -0.06 -40.24 -1.52
CA GLU A 490 1.23 -40.78 -2.00
C GLU A 490 1.86 -39.92 -3.11
N ASN A 491 1.07 -39.10 -3.81
CA ASN A 491 1.51 -38.20 -4.87
C ASN A 491 1.67 -36.74 -4.38
N ASN A 492 1.74 -36.51 -3.07
CA ASN A 492 1.78 -35.17 -2.45
C ASN A 492 0.55 -34.29 -2.74
N LYS A 493 -0.56 -34.85 -3.22
CA LYS A 493 -1.80 -34.11 -3.48
C LYS A 493 -2.63 -33.99 -2.20
N LEU A 494 -3.19 -32.80 -1.98
CA LEU A 494 -4.05 -32.54 -0.83
C LEU A 494 -5.41 -33.23 -1.00
N VAL A 495 -5.76 -34.11 -0.05
CA VAL A 495 -7.04 -34.83 0.01
C VAL A 495 -7.74 -34.46 1.32
N TYR A 496 -8.96 -33.94 1.22
CA TYR A 496 -9.76 -33.55 2.38
C TYR A 496 -10.48 -34.75 3.01
N ASP A 497 -10.50 -34.82 4.33
CA ASP A 497 -11.22 -35.87 5.07
C ASP A 497 -12.75 -35.72 4.92
N TYR A 498 -13.22 -34.50 4.67
CA TYR A 498 -14.63 -34.16 4.43
C TYR A 498 -14.78 -33.38 3.11
N PRO A 499 -14.70 -34.05 1.94
CA PRO A 499 -14.72 -33.37 0.63
C PRO A 499 -15.96 -32.50 0.40
N THR A 500 -17.13 -32.94 0.87
CA THR A 500 -18.39 -32.17 0.75
C THR A 500 -18.33 -30.88 1.57
N LEU A 501 -17.82 -30.92 2.81
CA LEU A 501 -17.64 -29.73 3.63
C LEU A 501 -16.70 -28.73 2.93
N ASN A 502 -15.56 -29.20 2.42
CA ASN A 502 -14.63 -28.37 1.68
C ASN A 502 -15.27 -27.76 0.42
N GLY A 503 -16.04 -28.56 -0.33
CA GLY A 503 -16.76 -28.10 -1.51
C GLY A 503 -17.76 -26.98 -1.20
N GLU A 504 -18.54 -27.11 -0.12
CA GLU A 504 -19.48 -26.07 0.30
C GLU A 504 -18.80 -24.80 0.81
N LEU A 505 -17.65 -24.91 1.50
CA LEU A 505 -16.84 -23.76 1.91
C LEU A 505 -16.29 -22.99 0.70
N GLU A 506 -15.77 -23.69 -0.32
CA GLU A 506 -15.30 -23.07 -1.56
C GLU A 506 -16.46 -22.46 -2.38
N ASN A 507 -17.63 -23.09 -2.37
CA ASN A 507 -18.85 -22.53 -2.98
C ASN A 507 -19.27 -21.23 -2.27
N LEU A 508 -19.31 -21.23 -0.94
CA LEU A 508 -19.61 -20.05 -0.12
C LEU A 508 -18.66 -18.91 -0.45
N LYS A 509 -17.35 -19.17 -0.48
CA LYS A 509 -16.32 -18.17 -0.83
C LYS A 509 -16.54 -17.55 -2.20
N LYS A 510 -16.83 -18.36 -3.22
CA LYS A 510 -17.10 -17.88 -4.59
C LYS A 510 -18.35 -16.99 -4.64
N LYS A 511 -19.45 -17.44 -4.03
CA LYS A 511 -20.72 -16.68 -4.01
C LYS A 511 -20.60 -15.40 -3.20
N LEU A 512 -19.85 -15.43 -2.09
CA LEU A 512 -19.61 -14.26 -1.27
C LEU A 512 -18.80 -13.18 -1.99
N LYS A 513 -17.83 -13.57 -2.84
CA LYS A 513 -17.09 -12.63 -3.71
C LYS A 513 -18.03 -11.90 -4.68
N VAL A 514 -18.96 -12.62 -5.31
CA VAL A 514 -19.97 -12.03 -6.21
C VAL A 514 -20.89 -11.09 -5.43
N TYR A 515 -21.35 -11.50 -4.24
CA TYR A 515 -22.17 -10.67 -3.37
C TYR A 515 -21.48 -9.37 -2.98
N TYR A 516 -20.20 -9.44 -2.58
CA TYR A 516 -19.41 -8.27 -2.21
C TYR A 516 -19.30 -7.27 -3.38
N ALA A 517 -18.94 -7.76 -4.58
CA ALA A 517 -18.81 -6.92 -5.76
C ALA A 517 -20.13 -6.23 -6.15
N LYS A 518 -21.27 -6.92 -5.97
CA LYS A 518 -22.59 -6.44 -6.38
C LYS A 518 -23.23 -5.48 -5.37
N TYR A 519 -23.13 -5.76 -4.06
CA TYR A 519 -23.90 -5.04 -3.04
C TYR A 519 -23.05 -4.15 -2.12
N ILE A 520 -21.75 -4.40 -2.02
CA ILE A 520 -20.86 -3.70 -1.06
C ILE A 520 -19.94 -2.72 -1.78
N THR A 521 -19.24 -3.17 -2.83
CA THR A 521 -18.25 -2.34 -3.54
C THR A 521 -18.79 -0.99 -4.01
N PRO A 522 -19.96 -0.89 -4.70
CA PRO A 522 -20.44 0.41 -5.18
C PRO A 522 -20.70 1.39 -4.03
N LYS A 523 -21.23 0.88 -2.92
CA LYS A 523 -21.53 1.67 -1.71
C LYS A 523 -20.28 2.12 -0.97
N LEU A 524 -19.22 1.31 -0.98
CA LEU A 524 -17.94 1.72 -0.40
C LEU A 524 -17.35 2.95 -1.11
N PHE A 525 -17.48 3.04 -2.43
CA PHE A 525 -17.08 4.23 -3.19
C PHE A 525 -18.07 5.39 -2.99
N GLU A 526 -19.39 5.12 -2.99
CA GLU A 526 -20.43 6.13 -2.74
C GLU A 526 -20.21 6.88 -1.42
N TYR A 527 -19.88 6.15 -0.35
CA TYR A 527 -19.66 6.72 0.98
C TYR A 527 -18.21 7.13 1.25
N GLU A 528 -17.36 7.13 0.23
CA GLU A 528 -15.91 7.38 0.35
C GLU A 528 -15.26 6.58 1.50
N LEU A 529 -15.69 5.33 1.69
CA LEU A 529 -14.95 4.33 2.47
C LEU A 529 -13.82 3.71 1.65
N LEU A 530 -13.91 3.81 0.32
CA LEU A 530 -12.87 3.60 -0.67
C LEU A 530 -12.75 4.83 -1.58
N LYS A 531 -11.51 5.22 -1.91
CA LYS A 531 -11.22 6.40 -2.73
C LYS A 531 -9.88 6.35 -3.43
#